data_AF-A0A0M9E0Z2-F1
#
_entry.id   AF-A0A0M9E0Z2-F1
#
_cell.length_a   1.000
_cell.length_b   1.000
_cell.length_c   1.000
_cell.angle_alpha   90.00
_cell.angle_beta   90.00
_cell.angle_gamma   90.00
#
_symmetry.space_group_name_H-M   'P 1'
#
loop_
_entity.id
_entity.type
_entity.pdbx_description
1 polymer ?
#
loop_
_entity_poly.entity_id
_entity_poly.type
_entity_poly.pdbx_seq_one_letter_code
_entity_poly.pdbx_strand_id
1 'polypeptide(L)'
;MKTNYIAFIIFIIAFLISNNVYAANYEYSFCYGNNASVSTSGGGTWGSILKITVWINSNNTVSAKIEKKDGSAFSSSGYMYLQGYSYGIESKYNLASSRLSSGFRYIRLVGNLNNDWWRNDQLKLYGRLEPYDGGYAWVGPVYICRKNACTKRTYYFDNDRDGYGNPNKTKQECSCPSGYVSNNNDCNDNDRSVHSKNKFYVDSDKDGVGSSRTEYLCASSPPYGYASRSGDCNDNDRSVQTTKKFYVDADRDGAGIVS
;
A
#
# COMPACT_ATOMS: atom_id res chain seq x y z
N MET A 1 -2.54 77.92 4.53
CA MET A 1 -2.84 77.54 3.13
C MET A 1 -2.94 76.02 3.10
N LYS A 2 -4.16 75.45 3.05
CA LYS A 2 -4.68 74.66 1.91
C LYS A 2 -3.59 73.78 1.29
N THR A 3 -3.68 72.44 1.34
CA THR A 3 -4.63 71.67 0.51
C THR A 3 -4.87 70.28 1.08
N ASN A 4 -6.15 69.90 1.15
CA ASN A 4 -6.65 68.56 1.42
C ASN A 4 -6.46 67.67 0.19
N TYR A 5 -5.88 66.48 0.35
CA TYR A 5 -6.06 65.38 -0.60
C TYR A 5 -6.78 64.24 0.10
N ILE A 6 -8.06 64.09 -0.26
CA ILE A 6 -8.90 62.95 0.07
C ILE A 6 -8.39 61.79 -0.77
N ALA A 7 -7.64 60.87 -0.17
CA ALA A 7 -7.28 59.61 -0.81
C ALA A 7 -8.49 58.67 -0.69
N PHE A 8 -9.17 58.44 -1.82
CA PHE A 8 -10.20 57.42 -1.97
C PHE A 8 -9.61 56.05 -1.64
N ILE A 9 -10.00 55.48 -0.50
CA ILE A 9 -9.72 54.08 -0.16
C ILE A 9 -10.61 53.23 -1.08
N ILE A 10 -10.07 52.82 -2.23
CA ILE A 10 -10.67 51.78 -3.05
C ILE A 10 -10.36 50.45 -2.36
N PHE A 11 -11.37 49.89 -1.71
CA PHE A 11 -11.38 48.54 -1.18
C PHE A 11 -11.35 47.57 -2.36
N ILE A 12 -10.15 47.20 -2.84
CA ILE A 12 -10.00 46.05 -3.73
C ILE A 12 -10.14 44.81 -2.87
N ILE A 13 -11.37 44.29 -2.78
CA ILE A 13 -11.60 42.90 -2.35
C ILE A 13 -11.02 42.01 -3.44
N ALA A 14 -9.74 41.66 -3.29
CA ALA A 14 -9.10 40.63 -4.08
C ALA A 14 -9.65 39.27 -3.65
N PHE A 15 -10.79 38.87 -4.23
CA PHE A 15 -11.28 37.50 -4.13
C PHE A 15 -10.89 36.77 -5.41
N LEU A 16 -9.67 36.24 -5.47
CA LEU A 16 -9.32 35.21 -6.45
C LEU A 16 -8.39 34.18 -5.81
N ILE A 17 -9.04 33.10 -5.40
CA ILE A 17 -8.62 31.70 -5.48
C ILE A 17 -7.32 31.41 -4.73
N SER A 18 -7.48 30.77 -3.58
CA SER A 18 -6.44 29.90 -3.03
C SER A 18 -5.92 29.02 -4.16
N ASN A 19 -4.71 29.32 -4.64
CA ASN A 19 -3.88 28.33 -5.31
C ASN A 19 -3.54 27.28 -4.25
N ASN A 20 -4.51 26.43 -3.90
CA ASN A 20 -4.24 25.05 -3.59
C ASN A 20 -3.78 24.44 -4.92
N VAL A 21 -2.56 24.81 -5.34
CA VAL A 21 -1.74 23.85 -6.04
C VAL A 21 -1.67 22.71 -5.04
N TYR A 22 -2.43 21.65 -5.31
CA TYR A 22 -2.18 20.37 -4.67
C TYR A 22 -0.68 20.18 -4.83
N ALA A 23 0.09 20.37 -3.76
CA ALA A 23 1.47 19.94 -3.74
C ALA A 23 1.33 18.45 -4.04
N ALA A 24 1.67 18.06 -5.27
CA ALA A 24 1.57 16.67 -5.66
C ALA A 24 2.50 15.94 -4.70
N ASN A 25 1.92 15.25 -3.73
CA ASN A 25 2.68 14.34 -2.91
C ASN A 25 3.22 13.31 -3.90
N TYR A 26 4.49 12.94 -3.80
CA TYR A 26 5.09 11.96 -4.69
C TYR A 26 5.55 10.75 -3.87
N GLU A 27 5.34 9.55 -4.42
CA GLU A 27 6.03 8.35 -3.95
C GLU A 27 7.34 8.20 -4.74
N TYR A 28 8.46 8.06 -4.02
CA TYR A 28 9.78 7.92 -4.60
C TYR A 28 10.24 6.46 -4.52
N SER A 29 10.85 5.97 -5.60
CA SER A 29 11.38 4.61 -5.69
C SER A 29 12.65 4.58 -6.55
N PHE A 30 13.43 3.51 -6.48
CA PHE A 30 14.49 3.31 -7.48
C PHE A 30 13.84 2.93 -8.81
N CYS A 31 14.32 3.52 -9.90
CA CYS A 31 13.80 3.15 -11.23
C CYS A 31 14.14 1.70 -11.59
N TYR A 32 15.23 1.16 -11.02
CA TYR A 32 15.71 -0.19 -11.24
C TYR A 32 16.17 -0.80 -9.90
N GLY A 33 15.60 -1.95 -9.54
CA GLY A 33 15.99 -2.69 -8.31
C GLY A 33 15.29 -2.23 -7.02
N ASN A 34 15.78 -2.73 -5.87
CA ASN A 34 15.10 -2.65 -4.56
C ASN A 34 15.89 -1.84 -3.51
N ASN A 35 15.20 -1.35 -2.46
CA ASN A 35 15.55 -0.71 -1.17
C ASN A 35 16.92 0.00 -0.96
N ALA A 36 18.03 -0.51 -1.49
CA ALA A 36 19.31 0.18 -1.53
C ALA A 36 20.01 -0.04 -2.88
N SER A 37 20.28 1.04 -3.62
CA SER A 37 20.98 0.96 -4.90
C SER A 37 22.47 1.26 -4.73
N VAL A 38 23.33 0.44 -5.32
CA VAL A 38 24.78 0.61 -5.31
C VAL A 38 25.28 0.91 -6.71
N SER A 39 26.11 1.94 -6.87
CA SER A 39 26.82 2.21 -8.12
C SER A 39 28.32 2.30 -7.88
N THR A 40 29.07 1.70 -8.80
CA THR A 40 30.53 1.77 -8.89
C THR A 40 31.00 2.37 -10.21
N SER A 41 30.08 2.65 -11.14
CA SER A 41 30.38 3.43 -12.35
C SER A 41 30.74 4.85 -11.95
N GLY A 42 31.81 5.40 -12.52
CA GLY A 42 32.37 6.67 -12.05
C GLY A 42 33.59 7.09 -12.85
N GLY A 43 34.23 8.18 -12.44
CA GLY A 43 35.40 8.71 -13.14
C GLY A 43 35.94 9.97 -12.47
N GLY A 44 36.64 10.79 -13.25
CA GLY A 44 37.28 12.02 -12.80
C GLY A 44 38.79 11.97 -13.00
N THR A 45 39.52 12.92 -12.40
CA THR A 45 40.98 13.05 -12.52
C THR A 45 41.72 11.78 -12.11
N TRP A 46 41.14 11.00 -11.20
CA TRP A 46 41.74 9.77 -10.66
C TRP A 46 41.04 8.49 -11.15
N GLY A 47 40.14 8.60 -12.13
CA GLY A 47 39.33 7.49 -12.61
C GLY A 47 38.25 7.05 -11.61
N SER A 48 37.74 5.83 -11.78
CA SER A 48 36.57 5.32 -11.06
C SER A 48 36.94 4.77 -9.68
N ILE A 49 37.29 5.64 -8.73
CA ILE A 49 37.77 5.24 -7.39
C ILE A 49 36.67 5.14 -6.31
N LEU A 50 35.46 5.61 -6.60
CA LEU A 50 34.38 5.76 -5.63
C LEU A 50 33.29 4.68 -5.79
N LYS A 51 32.61 4.39 -4.68
CA LYS A 51 31.38 3.60 -4.59
C LYS A 51 30.32 4.45 -3.89
N ILE A 52 29.09 4.42 -4.38
CA ILE A 52 27.93 5.03 -3.72
C ILE A 52 26.88 3.98 -3.40
N THR A 53 26.33 4.04 -2.19
CA THR A 53 25.14 3.29 -1.78
C THR A 53 24.06 4.30 -1.42
N VAL A 54 22.85 4.13 -1.95
CA VAL A 54 21.74 5.07 -1.82
C VAL A 54 20.53 4.38 -1.19
N TRP A 55 19.83 5.09 -0.30
CA TRP A 55 18.56 4.68 0.31
C TRP A 55 17.52 5.80 0.16
N ILE A 56 16.29 5.44 -0.16
CA ILE A 56 15.14 6.35 -0.16
C ILE A 56 14.47 6.24 1.21
N ASN A 57 14.29 7.37 1.88
CA ASN A 57 13.72 7.43 3.22
C ASN A 57 12.22 7.74 3.15
N SER A 58 11.46 7.30 4.16
CA SER A 58 10.01 7.52 4.26
C SER A 58 9.59 8.99 4.38
N ASN A 59 10.52 9.90 4.70
CA ASN A 59 10.30 11.34 4.82
C ASN A 59 10.66 12.12 3.55
N ASN A 60 10.58 11.48 2.38
CA ASN A 60 10.90 12.06 1.06
C ASN A 60 12.32 12.63 0.95
N THR A 61 13.26 12.03 1.69
CA THR A 61 14.69 12.31 1.53
C THR A 61 15.41 11.12 0.93
N VAL A 62 16.60 11.36 0.40
CA VAL A 62 17.52 10.33 -0.06
C VAL A 62 18.80 10.39 0.74
N SER A 63 19.21 9.26 1.31
CA SER A 63 20.50 9.11 1.97
C SER A 63 21.50 8.46 1.02
N ALA A 64 22.72 8.98 0.98
CA ALA A 64 23.82 8.40 0.21
C ALA A 64 25.04 8.21 1.10
N LYS A 65 25.59 6.99 1.11
CA LYS A 65 26.92 6.69 1.65
C LYS A 65 27.89 6.65 0.47
N ILE A 66 28.91 7.49 0.51
CA ILE A 66 29.97 7.54 -0.51
C ILE A 66 31.29 7.17 0.16
N GLU A 67 32.01 6.22 -0.45
CA GLU A 67 33.28 5.67 0.05
C GLU A 67 34.20 5.33 -1.12
N LYS A 68 35.49 5.09 -0.84
CA LYS A 68 36.39 4.54 -1.85
C LYS A 68 36.08 3.06 -2.10
N LYS A 69 36.23 2.61 -3.34
CA LYS A 69 35.99 1.20 -3.73
C LYS A 69 36.90 0.22 -3.00
N ASP A 70 38.12 0.64 -2.72
CA ASP A 70 39.13 -0.15 -2.00
C ASP A 70 38.91 -0.17 -0.47
N GLY A 71 37.92 0.58 0.04
CA GLY A 71 37.61 0.69 1.48
C GLY A 71 38.64 1.47 2.29
N SER A 72 39.66 2.05 1.65
CA SER A 72 40.65 2.88 2.33
C SER A 72 40.02 4.21 2.77
N ALA A 73 40.65 4.85 3.75
CA ALA A 73 40.31 6.22 4.09
C ALA A 73 40.65 7.19 2.95
N PHE A 74 39.94 8.32 2.89
CA PHE A 74 40.31 9.46 2.06
C PHE A 74 41.58 10.09 2.60
N SER A 75 42.59 10.26 1.74
CA SER A 75 43.89 10.83 2.11
C SER A 75 43.84 12.35 2.26
N SER A 76 42.87 13.01 1.62
CA SER A 76 42.82 14.47 1.49
C SER A 76 41.47 15.00 1.94
N SER A 77 41.50 16.14 2.64
CA SER A 77 40.29 16.87 3.01
C SER A 77 39.69 17.58 1.79
N GLY A 78 38.40 17.88 1.84
CA GLY A 78 37.67 18.43 0.70
C GLY A 78 36.19 18.62 0.94
N TYR A 79 35.43 18.61 -0.15
CA TYR A 79 33.98 18.55 -0.14
C TYR A 79 33.47 17.30 -0.85
N MET A 80 32.42 16.71 -0.29
CA MET A 80 31.60 15.71 -0.97
C MET A 80 30.24 16.31 -1.30
N TYR A 81 29.77 16.06 -2.51
CA TYR A 81 28.47 16.48 -3.01
C TYR A 81 27.62 15.26 -3.38
N LEU A 82 26.34 15.32 -3.03
CA LEU A 82 25.30 14.48 -3.63
C LEU A 82 24.60 15.34 -4.68
N GLN A 83 24.79 14.98 -5.94
CA GLN A 83 24.36 15.77 -7.09
C GLN A 83 23.23 15.05 -7.82
N GLY A 84 22.26 15.81 -8.30
CA GLY A 84 21.15 15.29 -9.07
C GLY A 84 21.04 15.98 -10.43
N TYR A 85 20.64 15.19 -11.43
CA TYR A 85 20.41 15.62 -12.79
C TYR A 85 19.05 15.13 -13.25
N SER A 86 18.23 16.05 -13.74
CA SER A 86 16.94 15.72 -14.35
C SER A 86 17.16 14.99 -15.66
N TYR A 87 16.40 13.92 -15.93
CA TYR A 87 16.46 13.29 -17.25
C TYR A 87 15.96 14.25 -18.34
N GLY A 88 16.74 14.43 -19.41
CA GLY A 88 16.41 15.31 -20.54
C GLY A 88 16.70 16.80 -20.35
N ILE A 89 17.35 17.22 -19.25
CA ILE A 89 17.76 18.61 -19.01
C ILE A 89 19.18 18.62 -18.44
N GLU A 90 20.05 19.50 -18.93
CA GLU A 90 21.43 19.65 -18.44
C GLU A 90 21.55 20.43 -17.11
N SER A 91 20.46 20.56 -16.36
CA SER A 91 20.48 21.26 -15.07
C SER A 91 20.98 20.34 -13.95
N LYS A 92 22.05 20.79 -13.30
CA LYS A 92 22.71 20.12 -12.18
C LYS A 92 22.35 20.79 -10.87
N TYR A 93 21.95 20.02 -9.87
CA TYR A 93 21.68 20.52 -8.53
C TYR A 93 22.45 19.73 -7.47
N ASN A 94 23.00 20.44 -6.48
CA ASN A 94 23.55 19.81 -5.28
C ASN A 94 22.39 19.56 -4.31
N LEU A 95 21.95 18.30 -4.17
CA LEU A 95 20.92 17.93 -3.20
C LEU A 95 21.44 18.03 -1.77
N ALA A 96 22.73 17.75 -1.58
CA ALA A 96 23.42 17.87 -0.30
C ALA A 96 24.92 18.03 -0.52
N SER A 97 25.59 18.61 0.46
CA SER A 97 27.05 18.68 0.49
C SER A 97 27.54 18.65 1.93
N SER A 98 28.75 18.15 2.14
CA SER A 98 29.41 18.23 3.43
C SER A 98 30.92 18.31 3.27
N ARG A 99 31.59 18.89 4.26
CA ARG A 99 33.05 18.83 4.35
C ARG A 99 33.47 17.39 4.62
N LEU A 100 34.51 16.97 3.91
CA LEU A 100 35.18 15.70 4.11
C LEU A 100 36.55 15.99 4.73
N SER A 101 36.83 15.39 5.89
CA SER A 101 38.16 15.45 6.48
C SER A 101 38.97 14.22 6.08
N SER A 102 40.28 14.40 5.90
CA SER A 102 41.22 13.30 5.74
C SER A 102 41.07 12.27 6.87
N GLY A 103 41.24 10.98 6.55
CA GLY A 103 41.09 9.87 7.49
C GLY A 103 39.66 9.30 7.57
N PHE A 104 38.66 9.98 7.00
CA PHE A 104 37.30 9.44 6.92
C PHE A 104 37.28 8.26 5.94
N ARG A 105 36.54 7.18 6.27
CA ARG A 105 36.35 6.02 5.37
C ARG A 105 35.16 6.17 4.44
N TYR A 106 34.15 6.92 4.88
CA TYR A 106 32.96 7.23 4.12
C TYR A 106 32.37 8.54 4.60
N ILE A 107 31.47 9.09 3.81
CA ILE A 107 30.60 10.19 4.22
C ILE A 107 29.14 9.84 3.93
N ARG A 108 28.24 10.27 4.80
CA ARG A 108 26.80 10.17 4.58
C ARG A 108 26.24 11.55 4.27
N LEU A 109 25.45 11.63 3.20
CA LEU A 109 24.75 12.83 2.77
C LEU A 109 23.26 12.52 2.73
N VAL A 110 22.42 13.52 3.06
CA VAL A 110 20.97 13.40 2.99
C VAL A 110 20.43 14.56 2.16
N GLY A 111 19.81 14.23 1.03
CA GLY A 111 19.21 15.19 0.10
C GLY A 111 17.69 15.18 0.18
N ASN A 112 17.05 16.32 -0.08
CA ASN A 112 15.59 16.41 -0.18
C ASN A 112 15.12 16.08 -1.60
N LEU A 113 14.11 15.21 -1.73
CA LEU A 113 13.51 14.84 -3.03
C LEU A 113 12.28 15.68 -3.40
N ASN A 114 11.64 16.33 -2.42
CA ASN A 114 10.45 17.18 -2.59
C ASN A 114 10.81 18.50 -3.29
N ASN A 115 11.17 18.42 -4.55
CA ASN A 115 11.49 19.59 -5.34
C ASN A 115 11.07 19.43 -6.80
N ASP A 116 10.52 20.49 -7.36
CA ASP A 116 9.95 20.53 -8.70
C ASP A 116 11.00 20.77 -9.80
N TRP A 117 12.28 20.97 -9.44
CA TRP A 117 13.33 21.28 -10.43
C TRP A 117 13.66 20.13 -11.38
N TRP A 118 13.41 18.88 -10.99
CA TRP A 118 13.59 17.73 -11.88
C TRP A 118 12.29 17.36 -12.57
N ARG A 119 12.37 17.11 -13.87
CA ARG A 119 11.28 16.82 -14.80
C ARG A 119 11.33 15.37 -15.25
N ASN A 120 10.24 14.91 -15.88
CA ASN A 120 10.12 13.58 -16.49
C ASN A 120 10.22 12.41 -15.50
N ASP A 121 9.88 12.66 -14.24
CA ASP A 121 9.75 11.64 -13.19
C ASP A 121 10.96 10.73 -12.96
N GLN A 122 12.13 11.10 -13.49
CA GLN A 122 13.38 10.39 -13.31
C GLN A 122 14.54 11.34 -12.96
N LEU A 123 15.22 11.04 -11.85
CA LEU A 123 16.37 11.74 -11.30
C LEU A 123 17.60 10.84 -11.35
N LYS A 124 18.70 11.33 -11.93
CA LYS A 124 20.02 10.68 -11.84
C LYS A 124 20.80 11.26 -10.68
N LEU A 125 21.22 10.42 -9.74
CA LEU A 125 22.05 10.79 -8.61
C LEU A 125 23.51 10.41 -8.81
N TYR A 126 24.40 11.30 -8.40
CA TYR A 126 25.85 11.12 -8.41
C TYR A 126 26.48 11.57 -7.09
N GLY A 127 27.51 10.84 -6.65
CA GLY A 127 28.45 11.35 -5.66
C GLY A 127 29.60 12.07 -6.37
N ARG A 128 30.04 13.23 -5.86
CA ARG A 128 31.22 13.94 -6.37
C ARG A 128 32.12 14.40 -5.23
N LEU A 129 33.40 14.03 -5.32
CA LEU A 129 34.47 14.44 -4.42
C LEU A 129 35.28 15.56 -5.09
N GLU A 130 35.53 16.63 -4.34
CA GLU A 130 36.43 17.73 -4.71
C GLU A 130 37.36 18.03 -3.53
N PRO A 131 38.59 17.51 -3.55
CA PRO A 131 39.54 17.70 -2.46
C PRO A 131 40.39 18.97 -2.64
N TYR A 132 40.91 19.49 -1.53
CA TYR A 132 41.62 20.78 -1.51
C TYR A 132 43.00 20.73 -2.20
N ASP A 133 43.58 19.54 -2.32
CA ASP A 133 44.82 19.28 -3.06
C ASP A 133 44.59 19.14 -4.58
N GLY A 134 43.34 19.24 -5.04
CA GLY A 134 42.97 19.34 -6.45
C GLY A 134 42.45 18.05 -7.07
N GLY A 135 41.96 18.17 -8.31
CA GLY A 135 41.29 17.07 -9.02
C GLY A 135 39.85 16.84 -8.55
N TYR A 136 39.23 15.78 -9.08
CA TYR A 136 37.90 15.35 -8.65
C TYR A 136 37.68 13.87 -8.95
N ALA A 137 36.72 13.27 -8.25
CA ALA A 137 36.18 11.96 -8.57
C ALA A 137 34.66 11.98 -8.48
N TRP A 138 33.99 11.17 -9.30
CA TRP A 138 32.52 11.03 -9.27
C TRP A 138 32.10 9.57 -9.39
N VAL A 139 30.87 9.26 -8.94
CA VAL A 139 30.25 7.94 -9.01
C VAL A 139 28.75 8.06 -9.24
N GLY A 140 28.16 7.14 -10.03
CA GLY A 140 26.77 7.11 -10.45
C GLY A 140 26.62 6.72 -11.93
N PRO A 141 25.44 6.92 -12.55
CA PRO A 141 24.20 7.36 -11.91
C PRO A 141 23.57 6.26 -11.05
N VAL A 142 22.83 6.68 -10.01
CA VAL A 142 21.72 5.92 -9.42
C VAL A 142 20.42 6.58 -9.84
N TYR A 143 19.44 5.81 -10.31
CA TYR A 143 18.19 6.35 -10.83
C TYR A 143 17.07 6.29 -9.78
N ILE A 144 16.51 7.46 -9.44
CA ILE A 144 15.31 7.59 -8.61
C ILE A 144 14.16 8.04 -9.49
N CYS A 145 13.02 7.37 -9.35
CA CYS A 145 11.79 7.69 -10.04
C CYS A 145 10.76 8.22 -9.03
N ARG A 146 9.89 9.13 -9.47
CA ARG A 146 8.73 9.58 -8.70
C ARG A 146 7.42 9.25 -9.41
N LYS A 147 6.36 9.06 -8.65
CA LYS A 147 4.98 8.95 -9.16
C LYS A 147 4.06 9.78 -8.28
N ASN A 148 2.98 10.32 -8.83
CA ASN A 148 1.96 11.00 -8.03
C ASN A 148 1.50 10.08 -6.89
N ALA A 149 1.72 10.51 -5.65
CA ALA A 149 1.24 9.82 -4.47
C ALA A 149 -0.28 9.92 -4.45
N CYS A 150 -0.89 8.76 -4.36
CA CYS A 150 -2.31 8.58 -4.21
C CYS A 150 -2.61 8.11 -2.78
N THR A 151 -3.83 8.32 -2.31
CA THR A 151 -4.29 7.60 -1.12
C THR A 151 -4.59 6.16 -1.52
N LYS A 152 -3.70 5.23 -1.20
CA LYS A 152 -3.93 3.79 -1.44
C LYS A 152 -5.17 3.35 -0.66
N ARG A 153 -6.05 2.60 -1.34
CA ARG A 153 -7.24 1.97 -0.75
C ARG A 153 -7.07 0.46 -0.80
N THR A 154 -7.67 -0.23 0.16
CA THR A 154 -7.76 -1.70 0.11
C THR A 154 -8.88 -2.08 -0.84
N TYR A 155 -8.54 -2.94 -1.80
CA TYR A 155 -9.47 -3.59 -2.72
C TYR A 155 -9.44 -5.10 -2.47
N TYR A 156 -10.54 -5.76 -2.79
CA TYR A 156 -10.81 -7.17 -2.49
C TYR A 156 -11.07 -7.92 -3.79
N PHE A 157 -10.46 -9.10 -3.95
CA PHE A 157 -10.60 -9.88 -5.19
C PHE A 157 -12.05 -10.32 -5.37
N ASP A 158 -12.57 -10.18 -6.58
CA ASP A 158 -13.92 -10.59 -7.01
C ASP A 158 -13.74 -11.65 -8.10
N ASN A 159 -13.54 -12.89 -7.65
CA ASN A 159 -13.14 -14.01 -8.50
C ASN A 159 -14.29 -14.48 -9.39
N ASP A 160 -15.49 -14.54 -8.84
CA ASP A 160 -16.67 -15.04 -9.54
C ASP A 160 -17.43 -13.92 -10.30
N ARG A 161 -17.09 -12.65 -10.04
CA ARG A 161 -17.59 -11.46 -10.76
C ARG A 161 -19.05 -11.17 -10.45
N ASP A 162 -19.41 -11.22 -9.18
CA ASP A 162 -20.72 -10.82 -8.67
C ASP A 162 -20.75 -9.38 -8.11
N GLY A 163 -19.58 -8.74 -8.01
CA GLY A 163 -19.42 -7.38 -7.50
C GLY A 163 -19.11 -7.29 -6.00
N TYR A 164 -18.98 -8.42 -5.32
CA TYR A 164 -18.58 -8.54 -3.93
C TYR A 164 -17.16 -9.08 -3.81
N GLY A 165 -16.43 -8.61 -2.81
CA GLY A 165 -15.00 -8.89 -2.70
C GLY A 165 -14.67 -9.79 -1.52
N ASN A 166 -13.74 -10.73 -1.75
CA ASN A 166 -13.25 -11.65 -0.75
C ASN A 166 -12.43 -10.95 0.34
N PRO A 167 -12.86 -10.96 1.62
CA PRO A 167 -12.16 -10.28 2.72
C PRO A 167 -10.75 -10.83 2.98
N ASN A 168 -10.45 -12.06 2.57
CA ASN A 168 -9.16 -12.72 2.77
C ASN A 168 -8.18 -12.52 1.62
N LYS A 169 -8.61 -11.94 0.48
CA LYS A 169 -7.76 -11.68 -0.69
C LYS A 169 -7.77 -10.20 -1.02
N THR A 170 -6.81 -9.46 -0.48
CA THR A 170 -6.75 -8.00 -0.58
C THR A 170 -5.56 -7.50 -1.39
N LYS A 171 -5.68 -6.28 -1.90
CA LYS A 171 -4.60 -5.54 -2.56
C LYS A 171 -4.72 -4.05 -2.27
N GLN A 172 -3.62 -3.37 -1.97
CA GLN A 172 -3.60 -1.92 -1.73
C GLN A 172 -3.06 -1.17 -2.95
N GLU A 173 -3.91 -0.35 -3.57
CA GLU A 173 -3.59 0.37 -4.81
C GLU A 173 -4.25 1.76 -4.85
N CYS A 174 -3.79 2.62 -5.76
CA CYS A 174 -4.36 3.96 -5.98
C CYS A 174 -5.76 3.95 -6.57
N SER A 175 -6.04 2.92 -7.38
CA SER A 175 -7.26 2.74 -8.15
C SER A 175 -7.60 1.27 -8.16
N CYS A 176 -8.89 0.96 -8.34
CA CYS A 176 -9.41 -0.40 -8.34
C CYS A 176 -8.69 -1.26 -9.39
N PRO A 177 -7.92 -2.29 -8.99
CA PRO A 177 -7.27 -3.19 -9.93
C PRO A 177 -8.30 -4.02 -10.69
N SER A 178 -7.94 -4.50 -11.88
CA SER A 178 -8.80 -5.44 -12.62
C SER A 178 -9.03 -6.71 -11.81
N GLY A 179 -10.28 -7.15 -11.71
CA GLY A 179 -10.69 -8.32 -10.91
C GLY A 179 -10.82 -8.05 -9.41
N TYR A 180 -10.78 -6.79 -8.98
CA TYR A 180 -10.99 -6.41 -7.58
C TYR A 180 -12.14 -5.40 -7.46
N VAL A 181 -12.74 -5.32 -6.27
CA VAL A 181 -13.80 -4.38 -5.87
C VAL A 181 -13.46 -3.70 -4.54
N SER A 182 -14.19 -2.64 -4.18
CA SER A 182 -13.91 -1.84 -2.97
C SER A 182 -14.59 -2.34 -1.69
N ASN A 183 -15.43 -3.37 -1.77
CA ASN A 183 -16.14 -3.94 -0.62
C ASN A 183 -15.58 -5.33 -0.29
N ASN A 184 -15.75 -5.78 0.94
CA ASN A 184 -15.24 -7.05 1.46
C ASN A 184 -16.36 -8.00 1.87
N ASN A 185 -17.48 -7.92 1.17
CA ASN A 185 -18.75 -8.48 1.61
C ASN A 185 -19.03 -9.86 1.01
N ASP A 186 -18.04 -10.51 0.40
CA ASP A 186 -18.22 -11.83 -0.20
C ASP A 186 -17.72 -12.94 0.74
N CYS A 187 -18.62 -13.82 1.15
CA CYS A 187 -18.25 -14.99 1.94
C CYS A 187 -17.87 -16.22 1.09
N ASN A 188 -18.21 -16.28 -0.19
CA ASN A 188 -17.91 -17.39 -1.11
C ASN A 188 -17.61 -16.87 -2.52
N ASP A 189 -16.37 -16.45 -2.67
CA ASP A 189 -15.67 -15.99 -3.88
C ASP A 189 -15.48 -17.06 -4.97
N ASN A 190 -16.36 -18.07 -5.03
CA ASN A 190 -16.42 -19.04 -6.11
C ASN A 190 -17.86 -19.30 -6.58
N ASP A 191 -18.87 -18.64 -6.00
CA ASP A 191 -20.28 -18.80 -6.33
C ASP A 191 -20.97 -17.43 -6.35
N ARG A 192 -21.21 -16.94 -7.57
CA ARG A 192 -21.83 -15.64 -7.86
C ARG A 192 -23.20 -15.41 -7.24
N SER A 193 -23.84 -16.48 -6.75
CA SER A 193 -25.15 -16.41 -6.11
C SER A 193 -25.06 -16.25 -4.59
N VAL A 194 -23.85 -16.26 -4.01
CA VAL A 194 -23.62 -16.36 -2.56
C VAL A 194 -22.54 -15.38 -2.08
N HIS A 195 -22.90 -14.11 -2.01
CA HIS A 195 -22.05 -13.11 -1.34
C HIS A 195 -22.30 -13.08 0.18
N SER A 196 -23.46 -13.49 0.67
CA SER A 196 -23.81 -13.44 2.10
C SER A 196 -24.10 -14.81 2.69
N LYS A 197 -23.98 -14.93 4.02
CA LYS A 197 -24.22 -16.20 4.71
C LYS A 197 -25.72 -16.51 4.75
N ASN A 198 -26.08 -17.68 4.24
CA ASN A 198 -27.43 -18.21 4.30
C ASN A 198 -27.65 -18.99 5.61
N LYS A 199 -28.87 -18.91 6.12
CA LYS A 199 -29.28 -19.62 7.33
C LYS A 199 -29.67 -21.06 7.00
N PHE A 200 -29.10 -22.01 7.73
CA PHE A 200 -29.45 -23.43 7.68
C PHE A 200 -29.70 -23.98 9.09
N TYR A 201 -30.30 -25.16 9.16
CA TYR A 201 -30.59 -25.87 10.40
C TYR A 201 -29.73 -27.13 10.49
N VAL A 202 -29.22 -27.45 11.67
CA VAL A 202 -28.43 -28.67 11.84
C VAL A 202 -29.35 -29.89 11.72
N ASP A 203 -28.94 -30.83 10.88
CA ASP A 203 -29.66 -32.06 10.53
C ASP A 203 -28.70 -33.24 10.78
N SER A 204 -28.71 -33.76 12.02
CA SER A 204 -27.68 -34.69 12.48
C SER A 204 -27.94 -36.13 11.96
N ASP A 205 -29.20 -36.50 11.79
CA ASP A 205 -29.62 -37.82 11.27
C ASP A 205 -29.83 -37.87 9.74
N LYS A 206 -29.83 -36.72 9.07
CA LYS A 206 -29.79 -36.52 7.61
C LYS A 206 -31.06 -36.97 6.91
N ASP A 207 -32.20 -36.65 7.51
CA ASP A 207 -33.50 -36.96 6.94
C ASP A 207 -34.10 -35.80 6.11
N GLY A 208 -33.43 -34.65 6.10
CA GLY A 208 -33.81 -33.46 5.35
C GLY A 208 -34.62 -32.42 6.15
N VAL A 209 -34.88 -32.66 7.44
CA VAL A 209 -35.49 -31.69 8.35
C VAL A 209 -34.50 -31.43 9.49
N GLY A 210 -34.14 -30.17 9.71
CA GLY A 210 -33.21 -29.81 10.76
C GLY A 210 -33.89 -29.54 12.10
N SER A 211 -33.09 -29.60 13.16
CA SER A 211 -33.45 -29.18 14.51
C SER A 211 -33.73 -27.66 14.62
N SER A 212 -34.01 -27.18 15.83
CA SER A 212 -34.11 -25.75 16.13
C SER A 212 -32.76 -25.02 16.11
N ARG A 213 -31.64 -25.74 16.03
CA ARG A 213 -30.29 -25.15 16.02
C ARG A 213 -29.95 -24.63 14.63
N THR A 214 -29.56 -23.37 14.56
CA THR A 214 -29.30 -22.65 13.30
C THR A 214 -27.83 -22.33 13.11
N GLU A 215 -27.35 -22.41 11.88
CA GLU A 215 -26.02 -21.95 11.48
C GLU A 215 -26.10 -21.03 10.25
N TYR A 216 -25.15 -20.10 10.14
CA TYR A 216 -25.03 -19.20 9.00
C TYR A 216 -23.81 -19.59 8.18
N LEU A 217 -24.06 -20.24 7.03
CA LEU A 217 -23.02 -20.79 6.18
C LEU A 217 -22.98 -20.04 4.85
N CYS A 218 -21.79 -19.97 4.27
CA CYS A 218 -21.65 -19.40 2.94
C CYS A 218 -21.86 -20.46 1.87
N ALA A 219 -23.12 -20.83 1.64
CA ALA A 219 -23.53 -21.80 0.63
C ALA A 219 -24.90 -21.46 0.07
N SER A 220 -25.12 -21.72 -1.23
CA SER A 220 -26.41 -21.53 -1.92
C SER A 220 -27.43 -22.60 -1.55
N SER A 221 -26.97 -23.77 -1.13
CA SER A 221 -27.79 -24.91 -0.68
C SER A 221 -27.25 -25.49 0.63
N PRO A 222 -28.09 -26.21 1.40
CA PRO A 222 -27.65 -26.84 2.65
C PRO A 222 -26.49 -27.80 2.39
N PRO A 223 -25.33 -27.62 3.06
CA PRO A 223 -24.25 -28.59 3.02
C PRO A 223 -24.63 -29.89 3.75
N TYR A 224 -23.80 -30.93 3.61
CA TYR A 224 -24.02 -32.19 4.32
C TYR A 224 -24.11 -32.00 5.85
N GLY A 225 -25.15 -32.56 6.46
CA GLY A 225 -25.46 -32.38 7.89
C GLY A 225 -26.29 -31.13 8.21
N TYR A 226 -26.87 -30.48 7.18
CA TYR A 226 -27.75 -29.33 7.33
C TYR A 226 -28.98 -29.46 6.45
N ALA A 227 -30.07 -28.81 6.88
CA ALA A 227 -31.33 -28.71 6.16
C ALA A 227 -31.76 -27.25 5.98
N SER A 228 -32.59 -27.00 4.96
CA SER A 228 -33.23 -25.69 4.70
C SER A 228 -34.49 -25.46 5.54
N ARG A 229 -35.06 -26.53 6.09
CA ARG A 229 -36.28 -26.49 6.92
C ARG A 229 -35.94 -26.89 8.34
N SER A 230 -36.51 -26.19 9.32
CA SER A 230 -36.54 -26.62 10.71
C SER A 230 -37.78 -27.46 11.00
N GLY A 231 -37.75 -28.19 12.10
CA GLY A 231 -38.94 -28.80 12.69
C GLY A 231 -38.74 -30.21 13.21
N ASP A 232 -37.52 -30.73 13.12
CA ASP A 232 -37.22 -32.06 13.61
C ASP A 232 -37.28 -32.10 15.14
N CYS A 233 -38.18 -32.93 15.66
CA CYS A 233 -38.35 -33.14 17.10
C CYS A 233 -37.37 -34.15 17.69
N ASN A 234 -36.72 -34.98 16.86
CA ASN A 234 -35.69 -35.91 17.28
C ASN A 234 -34.58 -36.02 16.22
N ASP A 235 -33.68 -35.03 16.24
CA ASP A 235 -32.51 -34.89 15.36
C ASP A 235 -31.47 -36.03 15.45
N ASN A 236 -31.76 -37.13 16.14
CA ASN A 236 -30.94 -38.34 16.18
C ASN A 236 -31.65 -39.57 15.57
N ASP A 237 -32.86 -39.43 15.06
CA ASP A 237 -33.68 -40.50 14.52
C ASP A 237 -34.48 -40.06 13.29
N ARG A 238 -33.93 -40.40 12.12
CA ARG A 238 -34.46 -40.08 10.79
C ARG A 238 -35.91 -40.51 10.51
N SER A 239 -36.50 -41.31 11.40
CA SER A 239 -37.88 -41.79 11.27
C SER A 239 -38.90 -40.90 12.00
N VAL A 240 -38.45 -39.89 12.76
CA VAL A 240 -39.30 -39.11 13.67
C VAL A 240 -39.17 -37.60 13.43
N GLN A 241 -39.85 -37.10 12.39
CA GLN A 241 -39.85 -35.67 12.02
C GLN A 241 -40.92 -34.82 12.71
N THR A 242 -41.92 -35.45 13.33
CA THR A 242 -43.07 -34.75 13.92
C THR A 242 -43.40 -35.28 15.30
N THR A 243 -43.82 -34.39 16.18
CA THR A 243 -44.36 -34.76 17.48
C THR A 243 -45.67 -35.51 17.28
N LYS A 244 -45.62 -36.84 17.38
CA LYS A 244 -46.83 -37.63 17.60
C LYS A 244 -47.35 -37.33 18.99
N LYS A 245 -48.61 -36.90 19.07
CA LYS A 245 -49.31 -36.76 20.34
C LYS A 245 -49.61 -38.17 20.84
N PHE A 246 -48.85 -38.63 21.81
CA PHE A 246 -49.10 -39.90 22.48
C PHE A 246 -50.08 -39.66 23.64
N TYR A 247 -51.03 -40.57 23.76
CA TYR A 247 -52.01 -40.59 24.83
C TYR A 247 -51.65 -41.73 25.77
N VAL A 248 -51.88 -41.54 27.09
CA VAL A 248 -51.72 -42.64 28.04
C VAL A 248 -52.85 -43.62 27.80
N ASP A 249 -52.48 -44.82 27.37
CA ASP A 249 -53.36 -45.98 27.28
C ASP A 249 -53.32 -46.71 28.63
N ALA A 250 -54.26 -46.34 29.51
CA ALA A 250 -54.29 -46.77 30.91
C ALA A 250 -54.78 -48.22 31.05
N ASP A 251 -55.58 -48.70 30.12
CA ASP A 251 -56.22 -50.03 30.09
C ASP A 251 -55.62 -50.97 29.04
N ARG A 252 -54.65 -50.51 28.25
CA ARG A 252 -53.86 -51.27 27.27
C ARG A 252 -54.69 -51.84 26.13
N ASP A 253 -55.77 -51.17 25.76
CA ASP A 253 -56.67 -51.60 24.69
C ASP A 253 -56.29 -51.00 23.32
N GLY A 254 -55.27 -50.14 23.29
CA GLY A 254 -54.80 -49.44 22.10
C GLY A 254 -55.50 -48.10 21.83
N ALA A 255 -56.40 -47.65 22.71
CA ALA A 255 -57.03 -46.35 22.67
C ALA A 255 -56.47 -45.41 23.75
N GLY A 256 -56.33 -44.14 23.40
CA GLY A 256 -55.76 -43.13 24.28
C GLY A 256 -56.79 -42.09 24.72
N ILE A 257 -56.78 -41.72 26.01
CA ILE A 257 -57.74 -40.75 26.56
C ILE A 257 -57.32 -39.31 26.21
N VAL A 258 -58.21 -38.56 25.53
CA VAL A 258 -58.12 -37.11 25.34
C VAL A 258 -58.73 -36.39 26.55
N SER A 259 -57.91 -35.65 27.31
CA SER A 259 -58.36 -34.71 28.36
C SER A 259 -58.83 -33.39 27.77
#